data_AF-A0AAJ1AB03-F1
#
_entry.id   AF-A0AAJ1AB03-F1
#
_cell.length_a   1.000
_cell.length_b   1.000
_cell.length_c   1.000
_cell.angle_alpha   90.00
_cell.angle_beta   90.00
_cell.angle_gamma   90.00
#
_symmetry.space_group_name_H-M   'P 1'
#
loop_
_entity.id
_entity.type
_entity.pdbx_description
1 polymer ?
#
loop_
_entity_poly.entity_id
_entity_poly.type
_entity_poly.pdbx_seq_one_letter_code
_entity_poly.pdbx_strand_id
1 'polypeptide(L)'
;MIEIIEVRPPWRPADACVFDAQIGPNLRLYNLAMRRLPNGFARILAPNAYGKHSATFAPPLAAEILKALEAAMGGAQAYENDRAAA
;
A
#
# COMPACT_ATOMS: atom_id res chain seq x y z
N MET A 1 11.80 8.52 5.82
CA MET A 1 10.44 8.50 6.42
C MET A 1 9.46 8.16 5.31
N ILE A 2 8.57 7.19 5.53
CA ILE A 2 7.53 6.81 4.58
C ILE A 2 6.19 7.21 5.17
N GLU A 3 5.39 7.90 4.39
CA GLU A 3 4.03 8.32 4.73
C GLU A 3 3.05 7.70 3.75
N ILE A 4 1.95 7.16 4.26
CA ILE A 4 0.84 6.64 3.46
C ILE A 4 -0.19 7.76 3.36
N ILE A 5 -0.47 8.20 2.14
CA ILE A 5 -1.30 9.37 1.89
C ILE A 5 -2.77 8.97 1.79
N GLU A 6 -3.04 7.87 1.08
CA GLU A 6 -4.39 7.39 0.85
C GLU A 6 -4.35 5.87 0.71
N VAL A 7 -5.38 5.21 1.26
CA VAL A 7 -5.63 3.78 1.07
C VAL A 7 -7.03 3.63 0.48
N ARG A 8 -7.12 2.87 -0.61
CA ARG A 8 -8.33 2.66 -1.41
C ARG A 8 -8.60 1.15 -1.57
N PRO A 9 -9.86 0.75 -1.82
CA PRO A 9 -10.18 -0.62 -2.19
C PRO A 9 -9.38 -1.08 -3.42
N PRO A 10 -9.11 -2.39 -3.54
CA PRO A 10 -8.33 -2.93 -4.65
C PRO A 10 -9.12 -2.91 -5.96
N TRP A 11 -8.44 -2.62 -7.07
CA TRP A 11 -9.02 -2.75 -8.42
C TRP A 11 -9.07 -4.20 -8.90
N ARG A 12 -8.15 -5.04 -8.41
CA ARG A 12 -8.03 -6.45 -8.80
C ARG A 12 -8.36 -7.33 -7.61
N PRO A 13 -9.12 -8.43 -7.78
CA PRO A 13 -9.48 -9.32 -6.68
C PRO A 13 -8.29 -9.92 -5.92
N ALA A 14 -7.12 -10.01 -6.57
CA ALA A 14 -5.91 -10.54 -5.95
C ALA A 14 -5.16 -9.55 -5.06
N ASP A 15 -5.51 -8.26 -5.12
CA ASP A 15 -4.88 -7.22 -4.30
C ASP A 15 -5.71 -6.98 -3.04
N ALA A 16 -5.06 -6.64 -1.93
CA ALA A 16 -5.72 -6.32 -0.67
C ALA A 16 -6.19 -4.86 -0.64
N CYS A 17 -5.37 -3.96 -1.17
CA CYS A 17 -5.68 -2.54 -1.30
C CYS A 17 -4.79 -1.88 -2.37
N VAL A 18 -5.17 -0.67 -2.73
CA VAL A 18 -4.36 0.26 -3.53
C VAL A 18 -4.05 1.47 -2.66
N PHE A 19 -2.84 2.01 -2.74
CA PHE A 19 -2.43 3.12 -1.90
C PHE A 19 -1.43 4.04 -2.60
N ASP A 20 -1.33 5.24 -2.07
CA ASP A 20 -0.32 6.22 -2.46
C ASP A 20 0.63 6.45 -1.29
N ALA A 21 1.92 6.59 -1.59
CA ALA A 21 2.95 6.75 -0.58
C ALA A 21 3.92 7.86 -0.95
N GLN A 22 4.39 8.56 0.07
CA GLN A 22 5.47 9.53 -0.03
C GLN A 22 6.72 9.01 0.69
N ILE A 23 7.85 9.06 -0.01
CA ILE A 23 9.16 8.67 0.50
C ILE A 23 9.99 9.93 0.68
N GLY A 24 10.15 10.34 1.94
CA GLY A 24 10.79 11.61 2.28
C GLY A 24 10.07 12.81 1.67
N PRO A 25 10.75 13.96 1.53
CA PRO A 25 10.11 15.17 0.99
C PRO A 25 10.03 15.21 -0.54
N ASN A 26 10.71 14.30 -1.25
CA ASN A 26 11.04 14.48 -2.67
C ASN A 26 10.37 13.49 -3.62
N LEU A 27 9.75 12.42 -3.11
CA LEU A 27 9.22 11.37 -3.97
C LEU A 27 7.83 10.94 -3.52
N ARG A 28 6.89 10.94 -4.46
CA ARG A 28 5.55 10.40 -4.28
C ARG A 28 5.28 9.33 -5.33
N LEU A 29 4.70 8.24 -4.88
CA LEU A 29 4.39 7.06 -5.67
C LEU A 29 2.89 6.83 -5.57
N TYR A 30 2.26 6.65 -6.72
CA TYR A 30 0.82 6.53 -6.83
C TYR A 30 0.40 5.15 -7.31
N ASN A 31 -0.79 4.74 -6.91
CA ASN A 31 -1.43 3.50 -7.34
C ASN A 31 -0.56 2.26 -7.10
N LEU A 32 0.14 2.25 -5.96
CA LEU A 32 0.81 1.05 -5.48
C LEU A 32 -0.25 0.05 -5.00
N ALA A 33 -0.05 -1.24 -5.22
CA ALA A 33 -0.95 -2.28 -4.76
C ALA A 33 -0.26 -3.18 -3.73
N MET A 34 -0.95 -3.49 -2.64
CA MET A 34 -0.53 -4.52 -1.69
C MET A 34 -1.17 -5.84 -2.09
N ARG A 35 -0.38 -6.89 -2.26
CA ARG A 35 -0.88 -8.25 -2.50
C ARG A 35 -0.44 -9.19 -1.40
N ARG A 36 -1.40 -9.90 -0.81
CA ARG A 36 -1.13 -11.05 0.07
C ARG A 36 -0.87 -12.28 -0.78
N LEU A 37 0.19 -13.00 -0.45
CA LEU A 37 0.56 -14.26 -1.08
C LEU A 37 0.04 -15.43 -0.23
N PRO A 38 -0.23 -16.61 -0.83
CA PRO A 38 -0.73 -17.78 -0.09
C PRO A 38 0.20 -18.26 1.05
N ASN A 39 1.49 -17.93 0.98
CA ASN A 39 2.51 -18.26 1.98
C ASN A 39 2.54 -17.30 3.18
N GLY A 40 1.56 -16.40 3.31
CA GLY A 40 1.46 -15.44 4.41
C GLY A 40 2.27 -14.17 4.23
N PHE A 41 3.11 -14.08 3.19
CA PHE A 41 3.85 -12.86 2.88
C PHE A 41 3.00 -11.83 2.14
N ALA A 42 3.36 -10.56 2.26
CA ALA A 42 2.80 -9.49 1.45
C ALA A 42 3.88 -8.90 0.53
N ARG A 43 3.45 -8.39 -0.63
CA ARG A 43 4.32 -7.66 -1.57
C ARG A 43 3.66 -6.38 -2.05
N ILE A 44 4.50 -5.43 -2.44
CA ILE A 44 4.08 -4.18 -3.07
C ILE A 44 4.33 -4.26 -4.56
N LEU A 45 3.36 -3.82 -5.35
CA LEU A 45 3.43 -3.76 -6.79
C LEU A 45 3.23 -2.30 -7.23
N ALA A 46 4.17 -1.77 -8.01
CA ALA A 46 3.99 -0.48 -8.67
C ALA A 46 3.01 -0.61 -9.85
N PRO A 47 2.35 0.46 -10.29
CA PRO A 47 1.44 0.38 -11.44
C PRO A 47 2.19 -0.06 -12.70
N ASN A 48 1.52 -0.85 -13.53
CA ASN A 48 2.03 -1.28 -14.82
C ASN A 48 1.84 -0.15 -15.84
N ALA A 49 2.91 0.20 -16.54
CA ALA A 49 2.92 1.09 -17.68
C ALA A 49 3.39 0.30 -18.91
N TYR A 50 2.47 0.02 -19.83
CA TYR A 50 2.75 -0.67 -21.11
C TYR A 50 3.54 -1.99 -20.97
N GLY A 51 3.12 -2.86 -20.05
CA GLY A 51 3.71 -4.19 -19.88
C GLY A 51 4.86 -4.26 -18.87
N LYS A 52 5.29 -3.13 -18.29
CA LYS A 52 6.32 -3.10 -17.25
C LYS A 52 5.87 -2.34 -16.01
N HIS A 53 6.27 -2.80 -14.82
CA HIS A 53 6.05 -2.04 -13.59
C HIS A 53 6.88 -0.76 -13.60
N SER A 54 6.28 0.36 -13.20
CA SER A 54 6.93 1.67 -13.13
C SER A 54 8.06 1.74 -12.10
N ALA A 55 8.04 0.88 -11.08
CA ALA A 55 9.11 0.77 -10.09
C ALA A 55 9.21 -0.65 -9.52
N THR A 56 10.40 -0.99 -9.03
CA THR A 56 10.66 -2.15 -8.17
C THR A 56 11.42 -1.67 -6.96
N PHE A 57 11.07 -2.17 -5.78
CA PHE A 57 11.69 -1.78 -4.52
C PHE A 57 12.59 -2.91 -4.02
N ALA A 58 13.77 -2.55 -3.49
CA ALA A 58 14.61 -3.51 -2.79
C ALA A 58 13.86 -4.07 -1.56
N PRO A 59 14.12 -5.34 -1.16
CA PRO A 59 13.38 -5.95 -0.05
C PRO A 59 13.34 -5.13 1.25
N PRO A 60 14.44 -4.47 1.70
CA PRO A 60 14.38 -3.63 2.89
C PRO A 60 13.38 -2.47 2.77
N LEU A 61 13.40 -1.74 1.64
CA LEU A 61 12.49 -0.63 1.40
C LEU A 61 11.03 -1.12 1.27
N ALA A 62 10.82 -2.24 0.59
CA ALA A 62 9.49 -2.83 0.48
C ALA A 62 8.90 -3.19 1.85
N ALA A 63 9.73 -3.73 2.76
CA ALA A 63 9.31 -4.04 4.13
C ALA A 63 8.95 -2.77 4.94
N GLU A 64 9.71 -1.69 4.78
CA GLU A 64 9.39 -0.42 5.43
C GLU A 64 8.07 0.20 4.91
N ILE A 65 7.84 0.13 3.60
CA ILE A 65 6.57 0.60 3.02
C ILE A 65 5.40 -0.26 3.50
N LEU A 66 5.57 -1.59 3.55
CA LEU A 66 4.54 -2.51 4.09
C LEU A 66 4.22 -2.19 5.54
N LYS A 67 5.23 -1.96 6.38
CA LYS A 67 5.03 -1.60 7.79
C LYS A 67 4.26 -0.29 7.94
N ALA A 68 4.59 0.73 7.13
CA ALA A 68 3.86 1.99 7.13
C ALA A 68 2.40 1.82 6.68
N LEU A 69 2.17 0.98 5.66
CA LEU A 69 0.83 0.66 5.17
C LEU A 69 -0.01 -0.10 6.19
N GLU A 70 0.54 -1.11 6.84
CA GLU A 70 -0.17 -1.86 7.88
C GLU A 70 -0.55 -0.96 9.06
N ALA A 71 0.32 -0.04 9.47
CA ALA A 71 0.00 0.96 10.49
C ALA A 71 -1.15 1.89 10.05
N ALA A 72 -1.12 2.37 8.80
CA ALA A 72 -2.17 3.22 8.24
C ALA A 72 -3.52 2.49 8.14
N MET A 73 -3.53 1.22 7.72
CA MET A 73 -4.74 0.41 7.65
C MET A 73 -5.31 0.08 9.04
N GLY A 74 -4.45 -0.18 10.03
CA GLY A 74 -4.90 -0.39 11.41
C GLY A 74 -5.61 0.84 11.99
N GLY A 75 -5.14 2.05 11.66
CA GLY A 75 -5.82 3.29 12.00
C GLY A 75 -7.12 3.52 11.21
N ALA A 76 -7.12 3.22 9.91
CA ALA A 76 -8.29 3.37 9.04
C ALA A 76 -9.44 2.43 9.45
N GLN A 77 -9.12 1.19 9.85
CA GLN A 77 -10.12 0.22 10.31
C GLN A 77 -10.78 0.65 11.63
N ALA A 78 -10.03 1.31 12.54
CA ALA A 78 -10.60 1.90 13.74
C ALA A 78 -11.57 3.05 13.41
N TYR A 79 -11.20 3.92 12.47
CA TYR A 79 -12.05 5.04 12.04
C TYR A 79 -13.37 4.59 11.37
N GLU A 80 -13.33 3.57 10.50
CA GLU A 80 -14.54 3.03 9.88
C GLU A 80 -15.48 2.37 10.91
N ASN A 81 -14.93 1.70 11.92
CA ASN A 81 -15.73 1.11 13.00
C ASN A 81 -16.44 2.19 13.83
N ASP A 82 -15.76 3.28 14.17
CA ASP A 82 -16.35 4.41 14.91
C ASP A 82 -17.45 5.09 14.10
N ARG A 83 -17.27 5.24 12.78
CA ARG A 83 -18.28 5.83 11.88
C ARG A 83 -19.51 4.95 11.73
N ALA A 84 -19.35 3.62 11.75
CA ALA A 84 -20.47 2.67 11.70
C ALA A 84 -21.24 2.57 13.02
N ALA A 85 -20.64 3.03 14.13
CA ALA A 85 -21.25 3.02 15.46
C ALA A 85 -21.98 4.33 15.83
N ALA A 86 -21.92 5.36 14.98
CA ALA A 86 -22.57 6.67 15.13
C ALA A 86 -23.83 6.78 14.26
#